data_AF-A0ABD2AB61-F1
#
_entry.id   AF-A0ABD2AB61-F1
#
_cell.length_a   1.000
_cell.length_b   1.000
_cell.length_c   1.000
_cell.angle_alpha   90.00
_cell.angle_beta   90.00
_cell.angle_gamma   90.00
#
_symmetry.space_group_name_H-M   'P 1'
#
loop_
_entity.id
_entity.type
_entity.pdbx_description
1 polymer ?
#
loop_
_entity_poly.entity_id
_entity_poly.type
_entity_poly.pdbx_seq_one_letter_code
_entity_poly.pdbx_strand_id
1 'polypeptide(L)'
;MAELDDLYHSDQYLGPETLTDLCFKLICDNLDIISVKGKHGHRTLRKGLAFPAEICHKFIEYMQRSETRENDDCFFSIFKDTTATRLKHVKIISCSLTDASVQTLMKHKLTDLELTNCTNLTVLSIEHVNANSENLRSLVFHGTSMVIPSRLTLGTDENSPVKHYERGYVFKTPNLRRLALGYVGIPEREYSLLLAGLTNLTHLDLSNCFELLNFEFYDHVPNLVSLTLYNVKVNSDPIAFVNNICHLTKLRHLDISQSNFKQGQFEHPNRILRRIVLGLPELVSLDIGGTNLAGRGVAERPLDTVLEDLTNNALCDIPGLASRIHKPLQFLGLYGTAHAACKRHDIPAKVIAGDANEDQILIAAHVCMNNKQELLQKVLSDLYHVFRYENCQRMDQALRTVLEAMEKHPYQKHIQISGR
;
A
#
# COMPACT_ATOMS: atom_id res chain seq x y z
N MET A 1 7.88 0.57 2.94
CA MET A 1 9.30 0.26 2.67
C MET A 1 10.29 1.19 3.41
N ALA A 2 9.85 1.96 4.41
CA ALA A 2 10.72 2.76 5.28
C ALA A 2 11.19 2.00 6.54
N GLU A 3 10.90 0.71 6.66
CA GLU A 3 11.14 -0.12 7.85
C GLU A 3 12.04 -1.33 7.53
N LEU A 4 13.06 -1.16 6.70
CA LEU A 4 14.08 -2.21 6.51
C LEU A 4 15.06 -2.28 7.70
N ASP A 5 15.14 -1.23 8.52
CA ASP A 5 16.00 -1.21 9.72
C ASP A 5 15.42 -2.08 10.87
N ASP A 6 14.13 -2.45 10.81
CA ASP A 6 13.49 -3.35 11.77
C ASP A 6 13.81 -4.84 11.54
N LEU A 7 14.49 -5.19 10.44
CA LEU A 7 14.89 -6.57 10.09
C LEU A 7 15.79 -7.24 11.14
N TYR A 8 16.41 -6.45 12.04
CA TYR A 8 17.39 -6.93 13.03
C TYR A 8 17.01 -6.65 14.49
N HIS A 9 15.84 -6.04 14.74
CA HIS A 9 15.37 -5.75 16.11
C HIS A 9 13.94 -6.24 16.30
N SER A 10 13.78 -7.51 16.65
CA SER A 10 12.48 -8.04 17.07
C SER A 10 12.64 -9.15 18.10
N ASP A 11 13.30 -8.85 19.22
CA ASP A 11 13.08 -9.59 20.47
C ASP A 11 11.79 -9.06 21.15
N GLN A 12 10.65 -9.15 20.44
CA GLN A 12 9.36 -9.04 21.11
C GLN A 12 8.98 -10.41 21.66
N TYR A 13 9.27 -10.57 22.95
CA TYR A 13 8.76 -11.68 23.75
C TYR A 13 7.23 -11.65 23.73
N LEU A 14 6.59 -12.67 23.14
CA LEU A 14 5.15 -12.94 23.27
C LEU A 14 4.88 -13.42 24.69
N GLY A 15 4.85 -12.46 25.63
CA GLY A 15 4.36 -12.69 26.98
C GLY A 15 2.85 -12.99 26.98
N PRO A 16 2.30 -13.43 28.13
CA PRO A 16 0.85 -13.55 28.28
C PRO A 16 0.14 -12.24 27.94
N GLU A 17 -1.11 -12.31 27.47
CA GLU A 17 -1.91 -11.14 27.13
C GLU A 17 -1.92 -10.12 28.27
N THR A 18 -1.74 -8.85 27.93
CA THR A 18 -1.69 -7.81 28.96
C THR A 18 -3.08 -7.61 29.56
N LEU A 19 -3.14 -7.17 30.83
CA LEU A 19 -4.41 -6.81 31.46
C LEU A 19 -5.19 -5.77 30.62
N THR A 20 -4.47 -4.85 29.99
CA THR A 20 -5.06 -3.85 29.09
C THR A 20 -5.80 -4.50 27.93
N ASP A 21 -5.20 -5.51 27.30
CA ASP A 21 -5.78 -6.21 26.15
C ASP A 21 -7.01 -7.02 26.58
N LEU A 22 -6.94 -7.67 27.74
CA LEU A 22 -8.08 -8.37 28.35
C LEU A 22 -9.24 -7.40 28.66
N CYS A 23 -8.95 -6.20 29.16
CA CYS A 23 -9.96 -5.17 29.39
C CYS A 23 -10.62 -4.73 28.08
N PHE A 24 -9.85 -4.50 27.01
CA PHE A 24 -10.42 -4.12 25.71
C PHE A 24 -11.33 -5.22 25.16
N LYS A 25 -10.92 -6.49 25.21
CA LYS A 25 -11.77 -7.62 24.80
C LYS A 25 -13.09 -7.63 25.57
N LEU A 26 -13.03 -7.56 26.91
CA LEU A 26 -14.23 -7.54 27.74
C LEU A 26 -15.18 -6.36 27.41
N ILE A 27 -14.63 -5.18 27.15
CA ILE A 27 -15.42 -3.99 26.82
C ILE A 27 -16.01 -4.10 25.41
N CYS A 28 -15.26 -4.60 24.43
CA CYS A 28 -15.76 -4.83 23.06
C CYS A 28 -16.89 -5.87 23.06
N ASP A 29 -16.75 -6.93 23.86
CA ASP A 29 -17.79 -7.96 24.01
C ASP A 29 -19.04 -7.45 24.75
N ASN A 30 -18.91 -6.38 25.55
CA ASN A 30 -20.01 -5.74 26.25
C ASN A 30 -19.89 -4.21 26.29
N LEU A 31 -20.29 -3.58 25.18
CA LEU A 31 -20.25 -2.12 25.00
C LEU A 31 -21.14 -1.35 26.00
N ASP A 32 -22.10 -2.00 26.66
CA ASP A 32 -22.98 -1.34 27.63
C ASP A 32 -22.25 -0.91 28.91
N ILE A 33 -21.06 -1.48 29.18
CA ILE A 33 -20.19 -1.09 30.29
C ILE A 33 -19.83 0.39 30.18
N ILE A 34 -19.50 0.85 28.96
CA ILE A 34 -18.98 2.20 28.72
C ILE A 34 -19.96 3.11 27.99
N SER A 35 -21.00 2.55 27.36
CA SER A 35 -21.93 3.30 26.51
C SER A 35 -23.39 2.98 26.82
N VAL A 36 -24.28 3.86 26.37
CA VAL A 36 -25.73 3.68 26.43
C VAL A 36 -26.25 3.61 25.00
N LYS A 37 -27.05 2.58 24.73
CA LYS A 37 -27.70 2.35 23.44
C LYS A 37 -29.00 3.16 23.35
N GLY A 38 -29.12 3.98 22.32
CA GLY A 38 -30.31 4.76 22.01
C GLY A 38 -31.37 3.97 21.25
N LYS A 39 -32.50 4.61 20.96
CA LYS A 39 -33.67 3.99 20.28
C LYS A 39 -33.36 3.45 18.87
N HIS A 40 -32.38 4.02 18.19
CA HIS A 40 -31.96 3.62 16.84
C HIS A 40 -30.71 2.74 16.83
N GLY A 41 -30.31 2.19 17.98
CA GLY A 41 -29.09 1.38 18.10
C GLY A 41 -27.80 2.18 18.24
N HIS A 42 -27.80 3.47 17.88
CA HIS A 42 -26.66 4.36 18.11
C HIS A 42 -26.25 4.37 19.59
N ARG A 43 -24.94 4.33 19.82
CA ARG A 43 -24.34 4.33 21.14
C ARG A 43 -23.79 5.70 21.47
N THR A 44 -23.93 6.06 22.73
CA THR A 44 -23.37 7.29 23.30
C THR A 44 -22.53 6.93 24.50
N LEU A 45 -21.36 7.55 24.65
CA LEU A 45 -20.50 7.30 25.80
C LEU A 45 -21.21 7.71 27.09
N ARG A 46 -21.06 6.94 28.17
CA ARG A 46 -21.66 7.29 29.47
C ARG A 46 -21.09 8.62 29.97
N LYS A 47 -21.95 9.42 30.60
CA LYS A 47 -21.56 10.72 31.17
C LYS A 47 -20.39 10.55 32.15
N GLY A 48 -19.40 11.43 32.06
CA GLY A 48 -18.21 11.44 32.91
C GLY A 48 -17.05 10.59 32.40
N LEU A 49 -17.23 9.81 31.33
CA LEU A 49 -16.13 9.14 30.64
C LEU A 49 -15.55 10.07 29.58
N ALA A 50 -14.23 10.09 29.49
CA ALA A 50 -13.50 10.75 28.41
C ALA A 50 -12.38 9.83 27.94
N PHE A 51 -12.33 9.55 26.63
CA PHE A 51 -11.36 8.67 26.03
C PHE A 51 -10.31 9.48 25.26
N PRO A 52 -9.04 9.47 25.71
CA PRO A 52 -7.95 10.05 24.96
C PRO A 52 -7.66 9.21 23.70
N ALA A 53 -6.80 9.74 22.82
CA ALA A 53 -6.58 9.17 21.49
C ALA A 53 -6.08 7.73 21.53
N GLU A 54 -5.20 7.42 22.48
CA GLU A 54 -4.59 6.10 22.65
C GLU A 54 -5.65 5.03 22.98
N ILE A 55 -6.64 5.40 23.80
CA ILE A 55 -7.75 4.50 24.12
C ILE A 55 -8.68 4.34 22.91
N CYS A 56 -9.02 5.44 22.23
CA CYS A 56 -9.90 5.37 21.06
C CYS A 56 -9.29 4.54 19.92
N HIS A 57 -7.98 4.66 19.66
CA HIS A 57 -7.29 3.89 18.61
C HIS A 57 -7.32 2.41 18.90
N LYS A 58 -6.89 2.00 20.10
CA LYS A 58 -6.97 0.60 20.53
C LYS A 58 -8.40 0.08 20.52
N PHE A 59 -9.36 0.91 20.89
CA PHE A 59 -10.76 0.51 20.92
C PHE A 59 -11.31 0.18 19.52
N ILE A 60 -10.98 0.99 18.52
CA ILE A 60 -11.32 0.70 17.11
C ILE A 60 -10.61 -0.57 16.63
N GLU A 61 -9.35 -0.80 17.02
CA GLU A 61 -8.60 -2.00 16.66
C GLU A 61 -9.22 -3.28 17.23
N TYR A 62 -9.50 -3.31 18.54
CA TYR A 62 -10.08 -4.48 19.21
C TYR A 62 -11.52 -4.75 18.74
N MET A 63 -12.29 -3.70 18.48
CA MET A 63 -13.67 -3.86 17.99
C MET A 63 -13.72 -4.59 16.65
N GLN A 64 -12.78 -4.29 15.74
CA GLN A 64 -12.69 -4.98 14.43
C GLN A 64 -12.33 -6.46 14.53
N ARG A 65 -11.71 -6.88 15.65
CA ARG A 65 -11.33 -8.27 15.92
C ARG A 65 -12.41 -9.03 16.71
N SER A 66 -13.33 -8.33 17.36
CA SER A 66 -14.38 -8.97 18.15
C SER A 66 -15.47 -9.58 17.26
N GLU A 67 -16.00 -10.73 17.67
CA GLU A 67 -17.11 -11.41 16.99
C GLU A 67 -18.47 -10.75 17.23
N THR A 68 -18.52 -9.67 18.03
CA THR A 68 -19.75 -8.95 18.34
C THR A 68 -20.42 -8.39 17.08
N ARG A 69 -21.59 -8.95 16.76
CA ARG A 69 -22.39 -8.67 15.56
C ARG A 69 -23.24 -7.40 15.65
N GLU A 70 -22.76 -6.34 16.29
CA GLU A 70 -23.46 -5.06 16.22
C GLU A 70 -23.18 -4.36 14.88
N ASN A 71 -24.13 -3.51 14.45
CA ASN A 71 -23.95 -2.69 13.26
C ASN A 71 -22.79 -1.70 13.47
N ASP A 72 -21.84 -1.65 12.54
CA ASP A 72 -20.62 -0.84 12.66
C ASP A 72 -20.93 0.66 12.86
N ASP A 73 -21.93 1.22 12.18
CA ASP A 73 -22.34 2.62 12.36
C ASP A 73 -22.87 2.90 13.77
N CYS A 74 -23.51 1.91 14.38
CA CYS A 74 -23.95 2.01 15.77
C CYS A 74 -22.76 2.10 16.73
N PHE A 75 -21.70 1.32 16.49
CA PHE A 75 -20.45 1.43 17.25
C PHE A 75 -19.77 2.78 17.03
N PHE A 76 -19.54 3.19 15.78
CA PHE A 76 -18.82 4.43 15.47
C PHE A 76 -19.55 5.69 15.97
N SER A 77 -20.86 5.62 16.20
CA SER A 77 -21.61 6.73 16.80
C SER A 77 -21.17 7.10 18.23
N ILE A 78 -20.43 6.23 18.94
CA ILE A 78 -19.80 6.56 20.24
C ILE A 78 -18.86 7.76 20.11
N PHE A 79 -18.18 7.89 18.98
CA PHE A 79 -17.20 8.94 18.71
C PHE A 79 -17.84 10.26 18.24
N LYS A 80 -19.17 10.39 18.29
CA LYS A 80 -19.87 11.61 17.86
C LYS A 80 -19.55 12.83 18.72
N ASP A 81 -19.24 12.61 20.00
CA ASP A 81 -18.84 13.67 20.93
C ASP A 81 -17.32 13.87 20.91
N THR A 82 -16.89 14.93 20.23
CA THR A 82 -15.47 15.31 20.10
C THR A 82 -14.87 15.93 21.37
N THR A 83 -15.71 16.22 22.39
CA THR A 83 -15.24 16.68 23.69
C THR A 83 -14.90 15.51 24.61
N ALA A 84 -15.65 14.40 24.49
CA ALA A 84 -15.47 13.20 25.27
C ALA A 84 -14.53 12.18 24.59
N THR A 85 -14.39 12.23 23.27
CA THR A 85 -13.53 11.31 22.51
C THR A 85 -12.58 12.08 21.61
N ARG A 86 -11.40 11.54 21.35
CA ARG A 86 -10.43 12.18 20.45
C ARG A 86 -9.82 11.17 19.49
N LEU A 87 -9.99 11.40 18.19
CA LEU A 87 -9.35 10.60 17.15
C LEU A 87 -8.29 11.42 16.41
N LYS A 88 -7.26 10.72 15.91
CA LYS A 88 -6.15 11.32 15.14
C LYS A 88 -5.74 10.41 13.99
N HIS A 89 -5.56 9.13 14.30
CA HIS A 89 -5.24 8.07 13.37
C HIS A 89 -6.38 7.07 13.42
N VAL A 90 -7.00 6.79 12.28
CA VAL A 90 -8.12 5.85 12.18
C VAL A 90 -7.82 4.86 11.07
N LYS A 91 -7.78 3.58 11.42
CA LYS A 91 -7.65 2.47 10.48
C LYS A 91 -8.84 1.53 10.66
N ILE A 92 -9.61 1.37 9.58
CA ILE A 92 -10.79 0.51 9.53
C ILE A 92 -10.65 -0.45 8.35
N ILE A 93 -10.83 -1.75 8.62
CA ILE A 93 -10.62 -2.85 7.70
C ILE A 93 -11.88 -3.73 7.71
N SER A 94 -12.44 -3.99 6.53
CA SER A 94 -13.55 -4.93 6.33
C SER A 94 -14.84 -4.64 7.12
N CYS A 95 -15.08 -3.39 7.54
CA CYS A 95 -16.33 -2.98 8.19
C CYS A 95 -17.41 -2.57 7.17
N SER A 96 -18.67 -2.73 7.57
CA SER A 96 -19.85 -2.28 6.84
C SER A 96 -20.32 -0.92 7.39
N LEU A 97 -19.69 0.16 6.95
CA LEU A 97 -19.97 1.53 7.43
C LEU A 97 -20.58 2.42 6.34
N THR A 98 -21.47 3.33 6.75
CA THR A 98 -22.03 4.34 5.85
C THR A 98 -21.26 5.66 5.91
N ASP A 99 -21.57 6.57 4.99
CA ASP A 99 -21.00 7.92 4.97
C ASP A 99 -21.20 8.68 6.31
N ALA A 100 -22.23 8.33 7.10
CA ALA A 100 -22.47 8.91 8.43
C ALA A 100 -21.36 8.60 9.45
N SER A 101 -20.77 7.41 9.36
CA SER A 101 -19.60 7.05 10.18
C SER A 101 -18.38 7.83 9.75
N VAL A 102 -18.12 7.96 8.45
CA VAL A 102 -17.04 8.81 7.93
C VAL A 102 -17.22 10.25 8.37
N GLN A 103 -18.45 10.79 8.30
CA GLN A 103 -18.76 12.12 8.81
C GLN A 103 -18.44 12.26 10.31
N THR A 104 -18.77 11.24 11.11
CA THR A 104 -18.50 11.23 12.55
C THR A 104 -17.00 11.24 12.83
N LEU A 105 -16.24 10.39 12.14
CA LEU A 105 -14.80 10.29 12.27
C LEU A 105 -14.09 11.58 11.83
N MET A 106 -14.49 12.15 10.69
CA MET A 106 -13.87 13.36 10.14
C MET A 106 -14.04 14.60 11.00
N LYS A 107 -15.07 14.68 11.87
CA LYS A 107 -15.23 15.79 12.84
C LYS A 107 -14.07 15.90 13.83
N HIS A 108 -13.28 14.84 14.01
CA HIS A 108 -12.08 14.84 14.84
C HIS A 108 -10.87 15.50 14.17
N LYS A 109 -10.98 15.91 12.90
CA LYS A 109 -9.90 16.55 12.12
C LYS A 109 -8.65 15.66 12.08
N LEU A 110 -8.85 14.46 11.58
CA LEU A 110 -7.86 13.38 11.56
C LEU A 110 -6.56 13.78 10.85
N THR A 111 -5.46 13.19 11.28
CA THR A 111 -4.16 13.24 10.58
C THR A 111 -4.03 12.09 9.59
N ASP A 112 -4.59 10.92 9.92
CA ASP A 112 -4.50 9.72 9.09
C ASP A 112 -5.86 9.01 9.08
N LEU A 113 -6.36 8.73 7.88
CA LEU A 113 -7.56 7.94 7.66
C LEU A 113 -7.24 6.80 6.68
N GLU A 114 -7.49 5.57 7.11
CA GLU A 114 -7.36 4.37 6.31
C GLU A 114 -8.65 3.55 6.35
N LEU A 115 -9.25 3.38 5.18
CA LEU A 115 -10.48 2.62 4.96
C LEU A 115 -10.19 1.53 3.93
N THR A 116 -10.16 0.28 4.37
CA THR A 116 -9.81 -0.88 3.54
C THR A 116 -10.97 -1.87 3.51
N ASN A 117 -11.40 -2.30 2.31
CA ASN A 117 -12.49 -3.24 2.08
C ASN A 117 -13.80 -2.88 2.82
N CYS A 118 -14.04 -1.58 3.03
CA CYS A 118 -15.24 -1.09 3.69
C CYS A 118 -16.40 -1.03 2.70
N THR A 119 -17.57 -1.55 3.08
CA THR A 119 -18.78 -1.58 2.23
C THR A 119 -19.75 -0.46 2.59
N ASN A 120 -20.67 -0.11 1.69
CA ASN A 120 -21.70 0.94 1.85
C ASN A 120 -21.21 2.40 1.87
N LEU A 121 -19.94 2.63 1.53
CA LEU A 121 -19.42 3.98 1.32
C LEU A 121 -19.74 4.50 -0.08
N THR A 122 -20.01 5.80 -0.19
CA THR A 122 -20.29 6.46 -1.47
C THR A 122 -19.36 7.66 -1.68
N VAL A 123 -19.56 8.39 -2.78
CA VAL A 123 -18.86 9.66 -3.04
C VAL A 123 -19.03 10.69 -1.92
N LEU A 124 -20.11 10.61 -1.13
CA LEU A 124 -20.34 11.51 0.01
C LEU A 124 -19.26 11.37 1.10
N SER A 125 -18.62 10.19 1.20
CA SER A 125 -17.45 10.01 2.07
C SER A 125 -16.32 10.98 1.72
N ILE A 126 -16.05 11.22 0.43
CA ILE A 126 -15.05 12.20 -0.01
C ILE A 126 -15.47 13.61 0.40
N GLU A 127 -16.75 13.95 0.32
CA GLU A 127 -17.24 15.26 0.74
C GLU A 127 -17.09 15.48 2.25
N HIS A 128 -17.31 14.45 3.06
CA HIS A 128 -17.04 14.50 4.50
C HIS A 128 -15.55 14.64 4.81
N VAL A 129 -14.68 14.00 4.02
CA VAL A 129 -13.23 14.17 4.11
C VAL A 129 -12.84 15.61 3.76
N ASN A 130 -13.30 16.12 2.61
CA ASN A 130 -13.02 17.46 2.12
C ASN A 130 -13.47 18.57 3.09
N ALA A 131 -14.53 18.33 3.86
CA ALA A 131 -15.05 19.27 4.84
C ALA A 131 -14.18 19.43 6.11
N ASN A 132 -13.32 18.46 6.44
CA ASN A 132 -12.53 18.45 7.69
C ASN A 132 -11.08 17.94 7.49
N SER A 133 -10.48 18.26 6.36
CA SER A 133 -9.18 17.75 5.90
C SER A 133 -7.98 18.61 6.30
N GLU A 134 -8.15 19.68 7.07
CA GLU A 134 -7.10 20.66 7.33
C GLU A 134 -5.82 20.08 7.94
N ASN A 135 -5.95 19.00 8.71
CA ASN A 135 -4.84 18.30 9.37
C ASN A 135 -4.44 17.00 8.67
N LEU A 136 -5.19 16.58 7.63
CA LEU A 136 -5.06 15.27 7.03
C LEU A 136 -3.76 15.18 6.22
N ARG A 137 -2.92 14.21 6.58
CA ARG A 137 -1.61 13.93 5.97
C ARG A 137 -1.58 12.61 5.23
N SER A 138 -2.35 11.61 5.67
CA SER A 138 -2.49 10.32 4.98
C SER A 138 -3.95 9.99 4.75
N LEU A 139 -4.25 9.59 3.52
CA LEU A 139 -5.57 9.10 3.12
C LEU A 139 -5.40 7.81 2.32
N VAL A 140 -6.03 6.74 2.80
CA VAL A 140 -5.97 5.41 2.20
C VAL A 140 -7.39 4.89 1.98
N PHE A 141 -7.68 4.53 0.73
CA PHE A 141 -8.93 3.91 0.28
C PHE A 141 -8.59 2.67 -0.56
N HIS A 142 -8.65 1.49 0.03
CA HIS A 142 -8.35 0.23 -0.65
C HIS A 142 -9.61 -0.63 -0.77
N GLY A 143 -9.96 -1.11 -1.96
CA GLY A 143 -11.13 -1.98 -2.14
C GLY A 143 -12.49 -1.31 -1.88
N THR A 144 -12.51 0.02 -1.75
CA THR A 144 -13.72 0.84 -1.54
C THR A 144 -14.18 1.46 -2.86
N SER A 145 -14.47 0.61 -3.85
CA SER A 145 -14.68 1.00 -5.26
C SER A 145 -15.81 2.01 -5.50
N MET A 146 -16.75 2.14 -4.57
CA MET A 146 -17.89 3.06 -4.67
C MET A 146 -17.59 4.49 -4.17
N VAL A 147 -16.43 4.71 -3.53
CA VAL A 147 -16.04 6.02 -2.99
C VAL A 147 -15.56 6.95 -4.09
N ILE A 148 -14.77 6.43 -5.03
CA ILE A 148 -14.30 7.19 -6.20
C ILE A 148 -15.14 6.75 -7.40
N PRO A 149 -16.04 7.61 -7.91
CA PRO A 149 -16.87 7.24 -9.04
C PRO A 149 -15.99 7.00 -10.28
N SER A 150 -16.30 5.93 -11.03
CA SER A 150 -15.59 5.54 -12.26
C SER A 150 -15.69 6.58 -13.38
N ARG A 151 -16.62 7.53 -13.28
CA ARG A 151 -16.70 8.72 -14.11
C ARG A 151 -16.90 9.92 -13.20
N LEU A 152 -15.98 10.87 -13.26
CA LEU A 152 -16.16 12.14 -12.58
C LEU A 152 -17.26 12.94 -13.29
N THR A 153 -18.05 13.63 -12.50
CA THR A 153 -19.33 14.22 -12.93
C THR A 153 -19.13 15.60 -13.53
N LEU A 154 -19.68 15.77 -14.73
CA LEU A 154 -19.69 17.03 -15.48
C LEU A 154 -20.68 18.02 -14.88
N GLY A 155 -20.51 19.30 -15.20
CA GLY A 155 -21.41 20.36 -14.76
C GLY A 155 -22.86 20.23 -15.23
N THR A 156 -23.08 19.46 -16.29
CA THR A 156 -24.39 19.23 -16.92
C THR A 156 -25.19 18.08 -16.33
N ASP A 157 -24.63 17.32 -15.38
CA ASP A 157 -25.35 16.23 -14.72
C ASP A 157 -26.21 16.78 -13.58
N GLU A 158 -27.47 17.14 -13.88
CA GLU A 158 -28.41 17.71 -12.90
C GLU A 158 -28.71 16.77 -11.72
N ASN A 159 -28.53 15.46 -11.90
CA ASN A 159 -28.82 14.46 -10.88
C ASN A 159 -27.61 14.14 -9.99
N SER A 160 -26.43 14.71 -10.27
CA SER A 160 -25.24 14.45 -9.47
C SER A 160 -25.11 15.44 -8.31
N PRO A 161 -24.98 14.97 -7.05
CA PRO A 161 -24.84 15.84 -5.89
C PRO A 161 -23.51 16.61 -5.86
N VAL A 162 -22.52 16.18 -6.66
CA VAL A 162 -21.18 16.76 -6.70
C VAL A 162 -20.79 17.01 -8.15
N LYS A 163 -20.31 18.22 -8.47
CA LYS A 163 -19.86 18.61 -9.82
C LYS A 163 -18.34 18.79 -9.84
N HIS A 164 -17.61 17.69 -10.11
CA HIS A 164 -16.16 17.63 -9.98
C HIS A 164 -15.43 18.55 -10.97
N TYR A 165 -15.86 18.55 -12.22
CA TYR A 165 -15.22 19.34 -13.27
C TYR A 165 -15.40 20.85 -13.07
N GLU A 166 -16.54 21.30 -12.53
CA GLU A 166 -16.77 22.72 -12.23
C GLU A 166 -15.89 23.21 -11.07
N ARG A 167 -15.76 22.39 -10.01
CA ARG A 167 -14.94 22.75 -8.85
C ARG A 167 -13.44 22.56 -9.06
N GLY A 168 -13.04 21.74 -10.03
CA GLY A 168 -11.64 21.53 -10.42
C GLY A 168 -10.83 20.62 -9.48
N TYR A 169 -11.48 19.85 -8.59
CA TYR A 169 -10.81 18.88 -7.73
C TYR A 169 -11.73 17.72 -7.32
N VAL A 170 -11.13 16.58 -6.96
CA VAL A 170 -11.80 15.51 -6.19
C VAL A 170 -11.52 15.67 -4.70
N PHE A 171 -10.24 15.82 -4.34
CA PHE A 171 -9.82 15.97 -2.95
C PHE A 171 -9.41 17.41 -2.65
N LYS A 172 -10.06 18.01 -1.65
CA LYS A 172 -9.64 19.28 -1.03
C LYS A 172 -8.80 18.97 0.20
N THR A 173 -7.58 18.48 0.00
CA THR A 173 -6.70 18.01 1.08
C THR A 173 -5.30 18.65 0.95
N PRO A 174 -5.16 19.95 1.22
CA PRO A 174 -3.96 20.72 0.86
C PRO A 174 -2.68 20.28 1.58
N ASN A 175 -2.79 19.62 2.73
CA ASN A 175 -1.67 19.13 3.53
C ASN A 175 -1.38 17.64 3.34
N LEU A 176 -2.06 16.99 2.38
CA LEU A 176 -1.92 15.57 2.14
C LEU A 176 -0.52 15.25 1.63
N ARG A 177 0.12 14.27 2.26
CA ARG A 177 1.47 13.78 1.92
C ARG A 177 1.42 12.37 1.36
N ARG A 178 0.46 11.55 1.79
CA ARG A 178 0.26 10.19 1.35
C ARG A 178 -1.18 9.98 0.87
N LEU A 179 -1.29 9.47 -0.35
CA LEU A 179 -2.53 9.03 -0.95
C LEU A 179 -2.34 7.60 -1.43
N ALA A 180 -3.23 6.70 -1.00
CA ALA A 180 -3.22 5.32 -1.46
C ALA A 180 -4.63 4.91 -1.90
N LEU A 181 -4.77 4.58 -3.18
CA LEU A 181 -6.02 4.21 -3.82
C LEU A 181 -5.81 2.82 -4.44
N GLY A 182 -6.31 1.80 -3.74
CA GLY A 182 -6.12 0.41 -4.13
C GLY A 182 -7.39 -0.16 -4.76
N TYR A 183 -7.25 -0.92 -5.86
CA TYR A 183 -8.39 -1.57 -6.53
C TYR A 183 -9.48 -0.59 -7.00
N VAL A 184 -9.09 0.56 -7.52
CA VAL A 184 -10.02 1.57 -8.05
C VAL A 184 -9.93 1.63 -9.57
N GLY A 185 -11.09 1.59 -10.25
CA GLY A 185 -11.21 1.73 -11.71
C GLY A 185 -11.37 3.18 -12.14
N ILE A 186 -10.29 3.95 -12.08
CA ILE A 186 -10.25 5.36 -12.51
C ILE A 186 -9.71 5.42 -13.94
N PRO A 187 -10.46 5.94 -14.92
CA PRO A 187 -9.94 6.15 -16.27
C PRO A 187 -8.77 7.13 -16.27
N GLU A 188 -7.76 6.92 -17.14
CA GLU A 188 -6.52 7.72 -17.16
C GLU A 188 -6.76 9.24 -17.15
N ARG A 189 -7.72 9.70 -17.96
CA ARG A 189 -8.05 11.13 -18.11
C ARG A 189 -8.55 11.80 -16.82
N GLU A 190 -9.01 11.03 -15.85
CA GLU A 190 -9.57 11.56 -14.60
C GLU A 190 -8.50 11.79 -13.54
N TYR A 191 -7.28 11.24 -13.70
CA TYR A 191 -6.20 11.37 -12.71
C TYR A 191 -5.73 12.81 -12.53
N SER A 192 -5.75 13.63 -13.59
CA SER A 192 -5.42 15.05 -13.48
C SER A 192 -6.36 15.77 -12.51
N LEU A 193 -7.66 15.48 -12.58
CA LEU A 193 -8.67 16.06 -11.68
C LEU A 193 -8.63 15.44 -10.27
N LEU A 194 -8.30 14.15 -10.18
CA LEU A 194 -8.12 13.42 -8.93
C LEU A 194 -6.97 14.00 -8.09
N LEU A 195 -5.85 14.30 -8.74
CA LEU A 195 -4.61 14.75 -8.12
C LEU A 195 -4.49 16.29 -8.09
N ALA A 196 -5.43 17.01 -8.71
CA ALA A 196 -5.47 18.46 -8.72
C ALA A 196 -5.40 19.04 -7.30
N GLY A 197 -4.44 19.93 -7.07
CA GLY A 197 -4.26 20.62 -5.80
C GLY A 197 -3.49 19.85 -4.71
N LEU A 198 -3.06 18.61 -4.96
CA LEU A 198 -2.29 17.79 -4.00
C LEU A 198 -0.78 18.09 -4.06
N THR A 199 -0.40 19.36 -3.98
CA THR A 199 0.98 19.83 -4.23
C THR A 199 2.01 19.33 -3.23
N ASN A 200 1.58 18.93 -2.03
CA ASN A 200 2.41 18.39 -0.95
C ASN A 200 2.54 16.86 -0.99
N LEU A 201 1.96 16.20 -2.00
CA LEU A 201 1.97 14.74 -2.10
C LEU A 201 3.40 14.23 -2.34
N THR A 202 3.81 13.27 -1.50
CA THR A 202 5.13 12.64 -1.53
C THR A 202 5.05 11.13 -1.70
N HIS A 203 3.93 10.52 -1.34
CA HIS A 203 3.71 9.09 -1.44
C HIS A 203 2.39 8.84 -2.17
N LEU A 204 2.47 8.15 -3.31
CA LEU A 204 1.31 7.75 -4.10
C LEU A 204 1.33 6.24 -4.30
N ASP A 205 0.25 5.59 -3.89
CA ASP A 205 0.04 4.16 -4.09
C ASP A 205 -1.24 3.99 -4.93
N LEU A 206 -1.09 3.38 -6.11
CA LEU A 206 -2.18 3.08 -7.04
C LEU A 206 -2.24 1.57 -7.32
N SER A 207 -1.86 0.76 -6.33
CA SER A 207 -1.80 -0.70 -6.47
C SER A 207 -3.13 -1.27 -6.94
N ASN A 208 -3.08 -2.19 -7.91
CA ASN A 208 -4.25 -2.81 -8.54
C ASN A 208 -5.23 -1.83 -9.19
N CYS A 209 -4.83 -0.60 -9.50
CA CYS A 209 -5.61 0.27 -10.39
C CYS A 209 -5.49 -0.20 -11.85
N PHE A 210 -6.57 0.01 -12.59
CA PHE A 210 -6.64 -0.29 -14.02
C PHE A 210 -6.55 1.02 -14.82
N GLU A 211 -6.18 0.93 -16.11
CA GLU A 211 -6.24 2.06 -17.05
C GLU A 211 -5.34 3.28 -16.74
N LEU A 212 -4.21 3.08 -16.07
CA LEU A 212 -3.22 4.14 -15.82
C LEU A 212 -2.34 4.50 -17.04
N LEU A 213 -2.42 3.68 -18.10
CA LEU A 213 -1.55 3.62 -19.29
C LEU A 213 -0.12 4.15 -19.08
N ASN A 214 0.11 5.45 -19.27
CA ASN A 214 1.44 6.04 -19.41
C ASN A 214 1.81 7.05 -18.32
N PHE A 215 0.97 7.26 -17.30
CA PHE A 215 1.24 8.19 -16.20
C PHE A 215 1.45 9.64 -16.68
N GLU A 216 0.64 10.11 -17.63
CA GLU A 216 0.76 11.46 -18.24
C GLU A 216 0.57 12.62 -17.24
N PHE A 217 -0.05 12.35 -16.09
CA PHE A 217 -0.34 13.32 -15.03
C PHE A 217 0.82 13.54 -14.04
N TYR A 218 2.05 13.16 -14.40
CA TYR A 218 3.23 13.27 -13.53
C TYR A 218 3.48 14.70 -13.00
N ASP A 219 3.09 15.70 -13.76
CA ASP A 219 3.22 17.13 -13.47
C ASP A 219 2.35 17.58 -12.27
N HIS A 220 1.28 16.85 -11.96
CA HIS A 220 0.42 17.10 -10.81
C HIS A 220 1.05 16.63 -9.49
N VAL A 221 2.10 15.80 -9.56
CA VAL A 221 2.74 15.16 -8.41
C VAL A 221 4.27 15.34 -8.41
N PRO A 222 4.79 16.56 -8.57
CA PRO A 222 6.21 16.82 -8.83
C PRO A 222 7.13 16.54 -7.63
N ASN A 223 6.55 16.36 -6.43
CA ASN A 223 7.28 16.13 -5.18
C ASN A 223 7.27 14.66 -4.73
N LEU A 224 6.86 13.73 -5.60
CA LEU A 224 6.85 12.32 -5.23
C LEU A 224 8.23 11.79 -4.87
N VAL A 225 8.24 11.09 -3.74
CA VAL A 225 9.37 10.35 -3.18
C VAL A 225 9.12 8.84 -3.31
N SER A 226 7.86 8.40 -3.22
CA SER A 226 7.46 7.00 -3.35
C SER A 226 6.28 6.86 -4.30
N LEU A 227 6.41 5.94 -5.25
CA LEU A 227 5.38 5.56 -6.21
C LEU A 227 5.21 4.04 -6.22
N THR A 228 4.02 3.57 -5.87
CA THR A 228 3.66 2.15 -5.87
C THR A 228 2.61 1.87 -6.93
N LEU A 229 2.95 0.99 -7.88
CA LEU A 229 2.15 0.57 -9.03
C LEU A 229 2.08 -0.97 -9.10
N TYR A 230 2.03 -1.64 -7.93
CA TYR A 230 1.89 -3.09 -7.85
C TYR A 230 0.64 -3.55 -8.61
N ASN A 231 0.78 -4.56 -9.48
CA ASN A 231 -0.29 -5.05 -10.37
C ASN A 231 -0.88 -4.00 -11.33
N VAL A 232 -0.17 -2.92 -11.65
CA VAL A 232 -0.60 -1.94 -12.65
C VAL A 232 0.10 -2.19 -13.99
N LYS A 233 -0.68 -2.32 -15.07
CA LYS A 233 -0.16 -2.64 -16.40
C LYS A 233 0.51 -1.41 -17.05
N VAL A 234 1.81 -1.25 -16.83
CA VAL A 234 2.65 -0.16 -17.38
C VAL A 234 3.44 -0.55 -18.64
N ASN A 235 3.25 -1.77 -19.14
CA ASN A 235 3.99 -2.31 -20.29
C ASN A 235 3.28 -2.13 -21.64
N SER A 236 2.12 -1.47 -21.68
CA SER A 236 1.39 -1.22 -22.94
C SER A 236 2.13 -0.23 -23.85
N ASP A 237 2.68 0.84 -23.27
CA ASP A 237 3.66 1.73 -23.91
C ASP A 237 4.75 2.07 -22.87
N PRO A 238 5.72 1.16 -22.68
CA PRO A 238 6.73 1.30 -21.64
C PRO A 238 7.68 2.47 -21.90
N ILE A 239 7.79 2.93 -23.16
CA ILE A 239 8.65 4.07 -23.50
C ILE A 239 8.02 5.37 -23.02
N ALA A 240 6.73 5.61 -23.32
CA ALA A 240 6.01 6.78 -22.84
C ALA A 240 5.93 6.79 -21.31
N PHE A 241 5.57 5.66 -20.70
CA PHE A 241 5.57 5.52 -19.24
C PHE A 241 6.91 5.90 -18.62
N VAL A 242 8.02 5.35 -19.10
CA VAL A 242 9.36 5.68 -18.57
C VAL A 242 9.70 7.15 -18.79
N ASN A 243 9.40 7.72 -19.96
CA ASN A 243 9.61 9.15 -20.20
C ASN A 243 8.89 10.01 -19.16
N ASN A 244 7.63 9.69 -18.87
CA ASN A 244 6.80 10.44 -17.93
C ASN A 244 7.31 10.31 -16.49
N ILE A 245 7.54 9.10 -15.98
CA ILE A 245 8.01 8.94 -14.59
C ILE A 245 9.40 9.53 -14.35
N CYS A 246 10.27 9.60 -15.37
CA CYS A 246 11.61 10.19 -15.24
C CYS A 246 11.60 11.70 -14.98
N HIS A 247 10.46 12.39 -15.11
CA HIS A 247 10.31 13.77 -14.64
C HIS A 247 10.28 13.85 -13.10
N LEU A 248 9.98 12.75 -12.40
CA LEU A 248 9.95 12.66 -10.94
C LEU A 248 11.38 12.47 -10.39
N THR A 249 12.22 13.48 -10.55
CA THR A 249 13.66 13.40 -10.19
C THR A 249 13.95 13.15 -8.71
N LYS A 250 12.99 13.45 -7.82
CA LYS A 250 13.04 13.19 -6.37
C LYS A 250 12.57 11.79 -5.98
N LEU A 251 12.16 10.97 -6.95
CA LEU A 251 11.61 9.64 -6.66
C LEU A 251 12.71 8.72 -6.15
N ARG A 252 12.49 8.18 -4.94
CA ARG A 252 13.44 7.33 -4.21
C ARG A 252 12.99 5.87 -4.18
N HIS A 253 11.68 5.64 -4.22
CA HIS A 253 11.06 4.32 -4.16
C HIS A 253 10.10 4.14 -5.35
N LEU A 254 10.37 3.15 -6.17
CA LEU A 254 9.51 2.76 -7.29
C LEU A 254 9.17 1.28 -7.17
N ASP A 255 7.89 0.96 -7.24
CA ASP A 255 7.39 -0.41 -7.29
C ASP A 255 6.49 -0.57 -8.52
N ILE A 256 6.91 -1.42 -9.45
CA ILE A 256 6.17 -1.80 -10.67
C ILE A 256 6.02 -3.32 -10.74
N SER A 257 6.03 -3.98 -9.58
CA SER A 257 5.97 -5.43 -9.46
C SER A 257 4.60 -5.99 -9.87
N GLN A 258 4.59 -7.24 -10.29
CA GLN A 258 3.43 -7.94 -10.84
C GLN A 258 3.26 -9.29 -10.15
N SER A 259 2.05 -9.59 -9.70
CA SER A 259 1.70 -10.95 -9.27
C SER A 259 1.47 -11.88 -10.47
N ASN A 260 1.04 -11.33 -11.61
CA ASN A 260 0.82 -12.08 -12.83
C ASN A 260 1.94 -11.84 -13.84
N PHE A 261 2.79 -12.85 -14.03
CA PHE A 261 3.91 -12.79 -14.97
C PHE A 261 3.50 -12.32 -16.38
N LYS A 262 2.32 -12.70 -16.88
CA LYS A 262 1.86 -12.30 -18.21
C LYS A 262 1.67 -10.78 -18.35
N GLN A 263 1.37 -10.09 -17.24
CA GLN A 263 1.20 -8.63 -17.21
C GLN A 263 2.54 -7.89 -17.04
N GLY A 264 3.60 -8.58 -16.62
CA GLY A 264 4.95 -8.01 -16.43
C GLY A 264 5.92 -8.23 -17.59
N GLN A 265 5.42 -8.42 -18.82
CA GLN A 265 6.27 -8.65 -20.00
C GLN A 265 6.60 -7.35 -20.72
N PHE A 266 7.86 -6.96 -20.71
CA PHE A 266 8.37 -5.79 -21.42
C PHE A 266 9.13 -6.21 -22.67
N GLU A 267 8.95 -5.46 -23.76
CA GLU A 267 9.83 -5.51 -24.90
C GLU A 267 11.13 -4.77 -24.55
N HIS A 268 12.28 -5.33 -24.96
CA HIS A 268 13.61 -4.80 -24.64
C HIS A 268 13.82 -4.49 -23.13
N PRO A 269 13.60 -5.47 -22.24
CA PRO A 269 13.55 -5.26 -20.79
C PRO A 269 14.82 -4.58 -20.23
N ASN A 270 16.00 -4.98 -20.73
CA ASN A 270 17.28 -4.38 -20.35
C ASN A 270 17.33 -2.88 -20.65
N ARG A 271 16.84 -2.46 -21.83
CA ARG A 271 16.79 -1.05 -22.23
C ARG A 271 15.81 -0.27 -21.38
N ILE A 272 14.63 -0.81 -21.11
CA ILE A 272 13.61 -0.17 -20.26
C ILE A 272 14.15 0.04 -18.85
N LEU A 273 14.69 -1.02 -18.24
CA LEU A 273 15.27 -0.94 -16.89
C LEU A 273 16.42 0.06 -16.82
N ARG A 274 17.33 0.08 -17.80
CA ARG A 274 18.42 1.06 -17.90
C ARG A 274 17.88 2.49 -17.93
N ARG A 275 16.81 2.75 -18.69
CA ARG A 275 16.22 4.09 -18.77
C ARG A 275 15.58 4.51 -17.45
N ILE A 276 14.90 3.61 -16.74
CA ILE A 276 14.33 3.88 -15.42
C ILE A 276 15.44 4.31 -14.45
N VAL A 277 16.51 3.53 -14.32
CA VAL A 277 17.55 3.82 -13.31
C VAL A 277 18.42 5.02 -13.65
N LEU A 278 18.60 5.34 -14.94
CA LEU A 278 19.32 6.54 -15.36
C LEU A 278 18.46 7.81 -15.23
N GLY A 279 17.16 7.71 -15.51
CA GLY A 279 16.25 8.85 -15.43
C GLY A 279 15.77 9.16 -14.01
N LEU A 280 15.98 8.27 -13.03
CA LEU A 280 15.63 8.47 -11.62
C LEU A 280 16.90 8.52 -10.75
N PRO A 281 17.55 9.70 -10.65
CA PRO A 281 18.89 9.82 -10.04
C PRO A 281 18.92 9.55 -8.52
N GLU A 282 17.81 9.82 -7.83
CA GLU A 282 17.65 9.59 -6.39
C GLU A 282 17.09 8.21 -6.03
N LEU A 283 16.84 7.34 -7.03
CA LEU A 283 16.27 6.02 -6.80
C LEU A 283 17.18 5.19 -5.88
N VAL A 284 16.63 4.73 -4.76
CA VAL A 284 17.32 3.86 -3.79
C VAL A 284 16.64 2.51 -3.61
N SER A 285 15.38 2.39 -4.02
CA SER A 285 14.57 1.20 -3.86
C SER A 285 13.77 0.96 -5.13
N LEU A 286 13.89 -0.25 -5.68
CA LEU A 286 13.18 -0.65 -6.88
C LEU A 286 12.58 -2.04 -6.69
N ASP A 287 11.27 -2.20 -6.91
CA ASP A 287 10.63 -3.52 -6.95
C ASP A 287 10.13 -3.81 -8.37
N ILE A 288 10.70 -4.85 -8.98
CA ILE A 288 10.36 -5.35 -10.32
C ILE A 288 9.94 -6.83 -10.26
N GLY A 289 9.55 -7.32 -9.07
CA GLY A 289 9.09 -8.68 -8.84
C GLY A 289 8.03 -9.12 -9.85
N GLY A 290 8.10 -10.37 -10.31
CA GLY A 290 7.16 -10.94 -11.28
C GLY A 290 7.22 -10.37 -12.70
N THR A 291 8.21 -9.53 -13.04
CA THR A 291 8.43 -9.01 -14.39
C THR A 291 9.61 -9.70 -15.09
N ASN A 292 9.79 -9.40 -16.39
CA ASN A 292 10.98 -9.77 -17.15
C ASN A 292 12.07 -8.67 -17.20
N LEU A 293 11.93 -7.56 -16.45
CA LEU A 293 12.81 -6.38 -16.53
C LEU A 293 14.27 -6.68 -16.19
N ALA A 294 14.53 -7.68 -15.35
CA ALA A 294 15.88 -8.12 -15.04
C ALA A 294 16.60 -8.79 -16.23
N GLY A 295 15.91 -9.00 -17.35
CA GLY A 295 16.47 -9.55 -18.58
C GLY A 295 16.90 -11.01 -18.47
N ARG A 296 17.60 -11.50 -19.50
CA ARG A 296 18.09 -12.88 -19.60
C ARG A 296 19.47 -13.13 -18.96
N GLY A 297 20.08 -12.11 -18.36
CA GLY A 297 21.46 -12.17 -17.87
C GLY A 297 22.52 -12.08 -18.97
N VAL A 298 22.12 -11.77 -20.20
CA VAL A 298 23.04 -11.50 -21.32
C VAL A 298 22.99 -10.01 -21.64
N ALA A 299 24.15 -9.37 -21.63
CA ALA A 299 24.28 -7.98 -22.06
C ALA A 299 23.88 -7.85 -23.54
N GLU A 300 22.84 -7.07 -23.81
CA GLU A 300 22.52 -6.64 -25.16
C GLU A 300 23.55 -5.57 -25.55
N ARG A 301 24.19 -5.72 -26.73
CA ARG A 301 25.11 -4.72 -27.27
C ARG A 301 24.32 -3.74 -28.13
N PRO A 302 23.89 -2.56 -27.65
CA PRO A 302 23.41 -1.53 -28.56
C PRO A 302 24.54 -1.07 -29.47
N LEU A 303 24.20 -0.66 -30.69
CA LEU A 303 25.18 -0.10 -31.65
C LEU A 303 25.88 1.17 -31.12
N ASP A 304 25.30 1.85 -30.12
CA ASP A 304 25.78 3.13 -29.56
C ASP A 304 26.37 2.98 -28.13
N THR A 305 26.96 1.83 -27.79
CA THR A 305 27.48 1.60 -26.42
C THR A 305 28.78 2.37 -26.18
N VAL A 306 28.81 3.24 -25.16
CA VAL A 306 30.04 3.92 -24.70
C VAL A 306 30.95 2.91 -23.99
N LEU A 307 32.28 3.07 -24.07
CA LEU A 307 33.26 2.12 -23.51
C LEU A 307 33.05 1.81 -22.01
N GLU A 308 32.62 2.79 -21.21
CA GLU A 308 32.32 2.61 -19.78
C GLU A 308 31.09 1.70 -19.53
N ASP A 309 30.09 1.74 -20.43
CA ASP A 309 28.95 0.82 -20.34
C ASP A 309 29.37 -0.61 -20.66
N LEU A 310 30.36 -0.82 -21.54
CA LEU A 310 30.88 -2.15 -21.86
C LEU A 310 31.61 -2.79 -20.67
N THR A 311 32.38 -2.01 -19.92
CA THR A 311 33.07 -2.50 -18.71
C THR A 311 32.10 -2.77 -17.57
N ASN A 312 31.10 -1.90 -17.36
CA ASN A 312 30.11 -2.09 -16.32
C ASN A 312 29.15 -3.24 -16.62
N ASN A 313 28.77 -3.45 -17.88
CA ASN A 313 27.95 -4.59 -18.29
C ASN A 313 28.65 -5.95 -18.07
N ALA A 314 29.97 -5.98 -17.97
CA ALA A 314 30.72 -7.20 -17.66
C ALA A 314 30.78 -7.52 -16.15
N LEU A 315 30.39 -6.57 -15.29
CA LEU A 315 30.46 -6.65 -13.83
C LEU A 315 29.07 -6.68 -13.17
N CYS A 316 28.01 -6.81 -13.97
CA CYS A 316 26.63 -6.81 -13.49
C CYS A 316 25.79 -7.83 -14.25
N ASP A 317 25.22 -8.78 -13.50
CA ASP A 317 24.40 -9.86 -14.03
C ASP A 317 22.97 -9.41 -14.41
N ILE A 318 22.63 -8.15 -14.13
CA ILE A 318 21.39 -7.50 -14.56
C ILE A 318 21.77 -6.28 -15.41
N PRO A 319 21.92 -6.43 -16.75
CA PRO A 319 22.48 -5.38 -17.61
C PRO A 319 21.78 -4.02 -17.48
N GLY A 320 20.47 -4.01 -17.28
CA GLY A 320 19.70 -2.79 -17.04
C GLY A 320 20.09 -2.00 -15.78
N LEU A 321 20.85 -2.62 -14.85
CA LEU A 321 21.32 -2.02 -13.60
C LEU A 321 22.83 -1.73 -13.60
N ALA A 322 23.54 -1.88 -14.71
CA ALA A 322 25.00 -1.70 -14.75
C ALA A 322 25.48 -0.35 -14.20
N SER A 323 24.70 0.73 -14.38
CA SER A 323 25.00 2.06 -13.82
C SER A 323 24.95 2.13 -12.28
N ARG A 324 24.50 1.08 -11.61
CA ARG A 324 24.34 1.00 -10.15
C ARG A 324 25.47 0.25 -9.45
N ILE A 325 26.46 -0.32 -10.16
CA ILE A 325 27.58 -1.06 -9.54
C ILE A 325 28.27 -0.23 -8.45
N HIS A 326 28.58 1.04 -8.73
CA HIS A 326 29.25 1.93 -7.77
C HIS A 326 28.30 2.69 -6.84
N LYS A 327 26.98 2.54 -7.03
CA LYS A 327 25.93 3.15 -6.20
C LYS A 327 24.76 2.15 -6.08
N PRO A 328 24.95 1.02 -5.37
CA PRO A 328 23.96 -0.04 -5.33
C PRO A 328 22.63 0.47 -4.77
N LEU A 329 21.53 -0.15 -5.20
CA LEU A 329 20.23 0.08 -4.59
C LEU A 329 20.26 -0.37 -3.13
N GLN A 330 19.57 0.33 -2.24
CA GLN A 330 19.39 -0.14 -0.87
C GLN A 330 18.47 -1.37 -0.87
N PHE A 331 17.46 -1.39 -1.75
CA PHE A 331 16.53 -2.50 -1.92
C PHE A 331 16.28 -2.80 -3.39
N LEU A 332 16.24 -4.09 -3.74
CA LEU A 332 15.80 -4.59 -5.04
C LEU A 332 14.83 -5.77 -4.89
N GLY A 333 13.61 -5.62 -5.41
CA GLY A 333 12.60 -6.68 -5.45
C GLY A 333 12.72 -7.51 -6.73
N LEU A 334 13.05 -8.79 -6.58
CA LEU A 334 13.25 -9.76 -7.66
C LEU A 334 12.40 -11.02 -7.51
N TYR A 335 11.54 -11.11 -6.50
CA TYR A 335 10.71 -12.28 -6.26
C TYR A 335 9.84 -12.62 -7.48
N GLY A 336 9.96 -13.86 -7.97
CA GLY A 336 9.21 -14.34 -9.13
C GLY A 336 9.59 -13.70 -10.47
N THR A 337 10.73 -13.00 -10.55
CA THR A 337 11.22 -12.44 -11.82
C THR A 337 11.58 -13.53 -12.85
N ALA A 338 11.53 -13.17 -14.13
CA ALA A 338 11.95 -14.07 -15.21
C ALA A 338 13.41 -14.52 -15.06
N HIS A 339 13.72 -15.70 -15.58
CA HIS A 339 15.10 -16.19 -15.73
C HIS A 339 15.88 -16.24 -14.40
N ALA A 340 15.18 -16.53 -13.30
CA ALA A 340 15.74 -16.69 -11.96
C ALA A 340 16.71 -15.55 -11.58
N ALA A 341 16.33 -14.29 -11.87
CA ALA A 341 17.25 -13.17 -11.76
C ALA A 341 17.77 -12.94 -10.32
N CYS A 342 16.98 -13.30 -9.32
CA CYS A 342 17.35 -13.26 -7.90
C CYS A 342 18.48 -14.22 -7.50
N LYS A 343 18.80 -15.22 -8.33
CA LYS A 343 19.86 -16.22 -8.11
C LYS A 343 21.22 -15.84 -8.73
N ARG A 344 21.29 -14.69 -9.39
CA ARG A 344 22.53 -14.22 -10.03
C ARG A 344 23.52 -13.69 -9.00
N HIS A 345 24.80 -13.64 -9.34
CA HIS A 345 25.86 -13.33 -8.38
C HIS A 345 26.07 -11.82 -8.25
N ASP A 346 26.29 -11.13 -9.38
CA ASP A 346 26.69 -9.72 -9.39
C ASP A 346 25.45 -8.81 -9.55
N ILE A 347 24.66 -8.72 -8.48
CA ILE A 347 23.46 -7.87 -8.41
C ILE A 347 23.76 -6.59 -7.61
N PRO A 348 23.61 -5.38 -8.19
CA PRO A 348 23.98 -4.13 -7.53
C PRO A 348 22.91 -3.64 -6.53
N ALA A 349 22.64 -4.42 -5.49
CA ALA A 349 21.71 -4.12 -4.41
C ALA A 349 22.20 -4.64 -3.06
N LYS A 350 21.89 -3.92 -1.98
CA LYS A 350 22.25 -4.35 -0.61
C LYS A 350 21.28 -5.38 -0.03
N VAL A 351 19.98 -5.17 -0.26
CA VAL A 351 18.91 -6.06 0.20
C VAL A 351 18.12 -6.52 -1.01
N ILE A 352 17.91 -7.83 -1.12
CA ILE A 352 17.18 -8.44 -2.24
C ILE A 352 15.98 -9.21 -1.69
N ALA A 353 14.78 -8.84 -2.14
CA ALA A 353 13.59 -9.69 -1.97
C ALA A 353 13.52 -10.67 -3.15
N GLY A 354 13.45 -11.97 -2.90
CA GLY A 354 13.56 -12.97 -3.94
C GLY A 354 13.22 -14.38 -3.49
N ASP A 355 13.36 -15.33 -4.40
CA ASP A 355 13.06 -16.76 -4.23
C ASP A 355 14.33 -17.62 -4.39
N ALA A 356 15.51 -17.04 -4.15
CA ALA A 356 16.78 -17.77 -4.26
C ALA A 356 17.12 -18.62 -3.03
N ASN A 357 16.75 -18.14 -1.84
CA ASN A 357 17.06 -18.75 -0.55
C ASN A 357 16.13 -18.21 0.55
N GLU A 358 16.24 -18.79 1.74
CA GLU A 358 15.47 -18.44 2.93
C GLU A 358 15.46 -16.94 3.25
N ASP A 359 16.62 -16.28 3.26
CA ASP A 359 16.74 -14.86 3.60
C ASP A 359 15.97 -13.98 2.61
N GLN A 360 16.12 -14.24 1.31
CA GLN A 360 15.41 -13.50 0.28
C GLN A 360 13.88 -13.70 0.36
N ILE A 361 13.43 -14.91 0.71
CA ILE A 361 12.01 -15.25 0.86
C ILE A 361 11.42 -14.52 2.07
N LEU A 362 12.12 -14.48 3.20
CA LEU A 362 11.69 -13.72 4.39
C LEU A 362 11.59 -12.22 4.10
N ILE A 363 12.56 -11.65 3.38
CA ILE A 363 12.50 -10.26 2.93
C ILE A 363 11.29 -10.05 2.00
N ALA A 364 11.05 -10.96 1.06
CA ALA A 364 9.90 -10.89 0.16
C ALA A 364 8.57 -10.94 0.92
N ALA A 365 8.48 -11.74 1.99
CA ALA A 365 7.28 -11.86 2.81
C ALA A 365 6.98 -10.55 3.52
N HIS A 366 8.00 -9.92 4.11
CA HIS A 366 7.87 -8.62 4.76
C HIS A 366 7.42 -7.52 3.78
N VAL A 367 7.99 -7.48 2.58
CA VAL A 367 7.59 -6.52 1.53
C VAL A 367 6.13 -6.71 1.09
N CYS A 368 5.67 -7.97 1.02
CA CYS A 368 4.31 -8.27 0.56
C CYS A 368 3.23 -8.15 1.65
N MET A 369 3.63 -8.10 2.93
CA MET A 369 2.79 -8.29 4.12
C MET A 369 1.55 -7.41 4.21
N ASN A 370 1.58 -6.17 3.74
CA ASN A 370 0.47 -5.25 3.96
C ASN A 370 -0.47 -5.15 2.74
N ASN A 371 0.10 -5.03 1.54
CA ASN A 371 -0.64 -4.57 0.36
C ASN A 371 -0.49 -5.47 -0.89
N LYS A 372 0.26 -6.59 -0.81
CA LYS A 372 0.52 -7.49 -1.96
C LYS A 372 0.05 -8.92 -1.70
N GLN A 373 -1.23 -9.08 -1.39
CA GLN A 373 -1.80 -10.35 -0.92
C GLN A 373 -1.57 -11.52 -1.90
N GLU A 374 -1.65 -11.26 -3.20
CA GLU A 374 -1.47 -12.31 -4.23
C GLU A 374 0.00 -12.78 -4.33
N LEU A 375 0.97 -11.89 -4.11
CA LEU A 375 2.37 -12.28 -4.00
C LEU A 375 2.66 -12.93 -2.65
N LEU A 376 2.12 -12.40 -1.56
CA LEU A 376 2.30 -12.95 -0.22
C LEU A 376 1.90 -14.43 -0.16
N GLN A 377 0.79 -14.81 -0.80
CA GLN A 377 0.38 -16.21 -0.91
C GLN A 377 1.47 -17.10 -1.51
N LYS A 378 2.15 -16.64 -2.57
CA LYS A 378 3.23 -17.40 -3.22
C LYS A 378 4.47 -17.46 -2.33
N VAL A 379 4.83 -16.33 -1.72
CA VAL A 379 5.97 -16.25 -0.81
C VAL A 379 5.80 -17.21 0.37
N LEU A 380 4.61 -17.26 0.97
CA LEU A 380 4.32 -18.19 2.07
C LEU A 380 4.39 -19.66 1.61
N SER A 381 4.01 -19.95 0.37
CA SER A 381 4.16 -21.30 -0.21
C SER A 381 5.62 -21.70 -0.36
N ASP A 382 6.49 -20.79 -0.79
CA ASP A 382 7.93 -21.04 -0.90
C ASP A 382 8.57 -21.17 0.48
N LEU A 383 8.16 -20.33 1.43
CA LEU A 383 8.62 -20.41 2.82
C LEU A 383 8.24 -21.76 3.46
N TYR A 384 7.03 -22.25 3.18
CA TYR A 384 6.60 -23.58 3.60
C TYR A 384 7.44 -24.70 2.97
N HIS A 385 7.81 -24.57 1.69
CA HIS A 385 8.69 -25.53 1.02
C HIS A 385 10.06 -25.60 1.71
N VAL A 386 10.67 -24.44 2.00
CA VAL A 386 11.93 -24.35 2.75
C VAL A 386 11.79 -25.03 4.11
N PHE A 387 10.71 -24.76 4.84
CA PHE A 387 10.47 -25.37 6.15
C PHE A 387 10.36 -26.90 6.09
N ARG A 388 9.70 -27.44 5.07
CA ARG A 388 9.37 -28.87 4.99
C ARG A 388 10.48 -29.73 4.40
N TYR A 389 11.27 -29.18 3.48
CA TYR A 389 12.20 -29.97 2.66
C TYR A 389 13.65 -29.51 2.75
N GLU A 390 13.91 -28.33 3.32
CA GLU A 390 15.25 -27.75 3.45
C GLU A 390 15.63 -27.55 4.92
N ASN A 391 16.91 -27.23 5.18
CA ASN A 391 17.37 -26.95 6.53
C ASN A 391 17.14 -25.46 6.85
N CYS A 392 15.95 -25.13 7.36
CA CYS A 392 15.56 -23.77 7.73
C CYS A 392 16.35 -23.29 8.95
N GLN A 393 17.19 -22.27 8.77
CA GLN A 393 18.05 -21.76 9.84
C GLN A 393 17.35 -20.75 10.75
N ARG A 394 16.34 -20.02 10.24
CA ARG A 394 15.60 -18.94 10.92
C ARG A 394 14.15 -19.33 11.16
N MET A 395 13.95 -20.52 11.73
CA MET A 395 12.64 -21.12 11.94
C MET A 395 11.70 -20.24 12.77
N ASP A 396 12.23 -19.55 13.78
CA ASP A 396 11.50 -18.60 14.62
C ASP A 396 10.91 -17.45 13.80
N GLN A 397 11.69 -16.89 12.88
CA GLN A 397 11.28 -15.76 12.06
C GLN A 397 10.28 -16.19 11.00
N ALA A 398 10.52 -17.34 10.36
CA ALA A 398 9.59 -17.90 9.39
C ALA A 398 8.20 -18.14 10.02
N LEU A 399 8.15 -18.74 11.21
CA LEU A 399 6.90 -18.96 11.94
C LEU A 399 6.22 -17.64 12.32
N ARG A 400 6.98 -16.66 12.81
CA ARG A 400 6.45 -15.32 13.11
C ARG A 400 5.86 -14.65 11.87
N THR A 401 6.54 -14.73 10.73
CA THR A 401 6.04 -14.19 9.46
C THR A 401 4.74 -14.86 9.03
N VAL A 402 4.62 -16.18 9.16
CA VAL A 402 3.36 -16.89 8.85
C VAL A 402 2.24 -16.42 9.78
N LEU A 403 2.49 -16.35 11.09
CA LEU A 403 1.50 -15.90 12.07
C LEU A 403 1.07 -14.45 11.83
N GLU A 404 2.01 -13.55 11.56
CA GLU A 404 1.73 -12.15 11.23
C GLU A 404 0.87 -12.04 9.96
N ALA A 405 1.19 -12.81 8.91
CA ALA A 405 0.41 -12.83 7.67
C ALA A 405 -1.02 -13.34 7.93
N MET A 406 -1.17 -14.36 8.76
CA MET A 406 -2.49 -14.88 9.14
C MET A 406 -3.29 -13.86 9.96
N GLU A 407 -2.67 -13.16 10.90
CA GLU A 407 -3.32 -12.13 11.71
C GLU A 407 -3.76 -10.93 10.86
N LYS A 408 -2.92 -10.48 9.92
CA LYS A 408 -3.22 -9.34 9.04
C LYS A 408 -4.22 -9.64 7.94
N HIS A 409 -4.37 -10.91 7.54
CA HIS A 409 -5.25 -11.32 6.45
C HIS A 409 -6.25 -12.43 6.83
N PRO A 410 -7.13 -12.19 7.83
CA PRO A 410 -8.02 -13.22 8.39
C PRO A 410 -9.01 -13.80 7.37
N TYR A 411 -9.42 -13.01 6.37
CA TYR A 411 -10.38 -13.42 5.34
C TYR A 411 -9.73 -14.12 4.12
N GLN A 412 -8.41 -14.12 4.02
CA GLN A 412 -7.70 -14.71 2.88
C GLN A 412 -7.44 -16.20 3.12
N LYS A 413 -8.37 -17.05 2.66
CA LYS A 413 -8.33 -18.51 2.88
C LYS A 413 -6.99 -19.15 2.54
N HIS A 414 -6.36 -18.75 1.45
CA HIS A 414 -5.07 -19.31 1.04
C HIS A 414 -3.92 -18.96 1.99
N ILE A 415 -3.95 -17.77 2.60
CA ILE A 415 -3.00 -17.37 3.64
C ILE A 415 -3.26 -18.18 4.91
N GLN A 416 -4.52 -18.31 5.32
CA GLN A 416 -4.91 -19.04 6.55
C GLN A 416 -4.55 -20.54 6.52
N ILE A 417 -4.54 -21.17 5.35
CA ILE A 417 -4.14 -22.58 5.21
C ILE A 417 -2.63 -22.76 5.49
N SER A 418 -1.81 -21.72 5.35
CA SER A 418 -0.36 -21.80 5.57
C SER A 418 0.03 -22.06 7.04
N GLY A 419 -0.89 -21.85 7.98
CA GLY A 419 -0.70 -22.20 9.40
C GLY A 419 -1.18 -23.59 9.81
N ARG A 420 -1.64 -24.42 8.85
CA ARG A 420 -2.00 -25.83 9.06
C ARG A 420 -0.88 -26.74 8.60
#